data_AF-A0A3N9NU24-F1
#
_entry.id   AF-A0A3N9NU24-F1
#
_cell.length_a   1.000
_cell.length_b   1.000
_cell.length_c   1.000
_cell.angle_alpha   90.00
_cell.angle_beta   90.00
_cell.angle_gamma   90.00
#
_symmetry.space_group_name_H-M   'P 1'
#
loop_
_entity.id
_entity.type
_entity.pdbx_description
1 polymer ?
#
loop_
_entity_poly.entity_id
_entity_poly.type
_entity_poly.pdbx_seq_one_letter_code
_entity_poly.pdbx_strand_id
1 'polypeptide(L)'
;MITQYDAFEIRCPMLGHPLTFSYCRSTDGNTPCRNIMNCWFQRLPVEQFIQDHFPFGTLEKLTTPPKPKMQSLLELIEKAKATKKNGDIPCRDVAQE
;
A
#
# COMPACT_ATOMS: atom_id res chain seq x y z
N MET A 1 -11.73 -3.59 -21.16
CA MET A 1 -11.46 -2.99 -19.83
C MET A 1 -11.69 -4.07 -18.78
N ILE A 2 -10.88 -4.12 -17.73
CA ILE A 2 -10.92 -5.17 -16.69
C ILE A 2 -11.96 -4.86 -15.60
N THR A 3 -13.25 -4.93 -15.93
CA THR A 3 -14.34 -4.42 -15.06
C THR A 3 -15.27 -5.51 -14.50
N GLN A 4 -14.93 -6.79 -14.69
CA GLN A 4 -15.79 -7.92 -14.36
C GLN A 4 -16.29 -7.95 -12.91
N TYR A 5 -15.47 -7.49 -11.96
CA TYR A 5 -15.77 -7.56 -10.53
C TYR A 5 -15.97 -6.18 -9.89
N ASP A 6 -15.95 -5.10 -10.69
CA ASP A 6 -15.86 -3.72 -10.19
C ASP A 6 -17.03 -3.30 -9.30
N ALA A 7 -18.20 -3.88 -9.52
CA ALA A 7 -19.41 -3.61 -8.74
C ALA A 7 -19.45 -4.33 -7.38
N PHE A 8 -18.53 -5.27 -7.13
CA PHE A 8 -18.50 -5.94 -5.83
C PHE A 8 -18.05 -4.97 -4.76
N GLU A 9 -18.59 -5.13 -3.55
CA GLU A 9 -18.30 -4.26 -2.41
C GLU A 9 -17.90 -5.03 -1.17
N ILE A 10 -16.96 -4.45 -0.43
CA ILE A 10 -16.50 -4.94 0.87
C ILE A 10 -16.31 -3.77 1.83
N ARG A 11 -16.44 -4.01 3.13
CA ARG A 11 -15.96 -3.05 4.13
C ARG A 11 -14.44 -3.10 4.22
N CYS A 12 -13.77 -1.98 4.00
CA CYS A 12 -12.32 -1.89 4.08
C CYS A 12 -11.86 -1.87 5.55
N PRO A 13 -10.98 -2.81 5.98
CA PRO A 13 -10.48 -2.82 7.35
C PRO A 13 -9.54 -1.65 7.65
N MET A 14 -8.92 -1.04 6.63
CA MET A 14 -8.00 0.10 6.80
C MET A 14 -8.73 1.44 6.85
N LEU A 15 -9.79 1.60 6.04
CA LEU A 15 -10.53 2.88 5.90
C LEU A 15 -11.85 2.91 6.66
N GLY A 16 -12.36 1.76 7.12
CA GLY A 16 -13.53 1.68 8.00
C GLY A 16 -14.89 1.81 7.31
N HIS A 17 -14.94 1.94 5.98
CA HIS A 17 -16.18 2.08 5.21
C HIS A 17 -16.25 1.10 4.01
N PRO A 18 -17.43 0.91 3.39
CA PRO A 18 -17.57 0.13 2.16
C PRO A 18 -16.79 0.73 1.00
N LEU A 19 -16.16 -0.14 0.20
CA LEU A 19 -15.42 0.18 -1.02
C LEU A 19 -15.72 -0.87 -2.10
N THR A 20 -15.66 -0.42 -3.34
CA THR A 20 -15.80 -1.28 -4.51
C THR A 20 -14.48 -1.95 -4.88
N PHE A 21 -14.55 -3.07 -5.60
CA PHE A 21 -13.36 -3.69 -6.17
C PHE A 21 -12.65 -2.75 -7.13
N SER A 22 -13.41 -1.93 -7.88
CA SER A 22 -12.86 -0.89 -8.75
C SER A 22 -11.87 0.01 -8.00
N TYR A 23 -12.23 0.44 -6.79
CA TYR A 23 -11.36 1.26 -5.96
C TYR A 23 -10.10 0.48 -5.56
N CYS A 24 -10.26 -0.77 -5.11
CA CYS A 24 -9.15 -1.60 -4.67
C CYS A 24 -8.16 -1.94 -5.79
N ARG A 25 -8.58 -2.06 -7.05
CA ARG A 25 -7.68 -2.38 -8.16
C ARG A 25 -6.92 -1.17 -8.74
N SER A 26 -7.29 0.05 -8.36
CA SER A 26 -6.74 1.29 -8.95
C SER A 26 -6.31 2.35 -7.92
N THR A 27 -5.93 1.92 -6.71
CA THR A 27 -5.78 2.82 -5.55
C THR A 27 -4.62 3.81 -5.67
N ASP A 28 -3.57 3.48 -6.43
CA ASP A 28 -2.42 4.37 -6.69
C ASP A 28 -1.91 4.19 -8.13
N GLY A 29 -2.24 5.09 -9.05
CA GLY A 29 -1.66 5.07 -10.41
C GLY A 29 -1.91 3.77 -11.19
N ASN A 30 -3.10 3.18 -11.05
CA ASN A 30 -3.49 1.90 -11.66
C ASN A 30 -2.76 0.67 -11.07
N THR A 31 -2.33 0.75 -9.81
CA THR A 31 -1.85 -0.41 -9.05
C THR A 31 -2.90 -0.90 -8.05
N PRO A 32 -2.94 -2.21 -7.77
CA PRO A 32 -3.88 -2.77 -6.83
C PRO A 32 -3.44 -2.49 -5.39
N CYS A 33 -4.42 -2.34 -4.48
CA CYS A 33 -4.15 -2.07 -3.08
C CYS A 33 -3.36 -3.23 -2.45
N ARG A 34 -2.52 -2.89 -1.47
CA ARG A 34 -1.61 -3.87 -0.83
C ARG A 34 -2.31 -5.06 -0.20
N ASN A 35 -3.55 -4.87 0.28
CA ASN A 35 -4.33 -5.91 0.94
C ASN A 35 -5.35 -6.59 0.01
N ILE A 36 -5.31 -6.35 -1.30
CA ILE A 36 -6.34 -6.84 -2.24
C ILE A 36 -6.52 -8.36 -2.16
N MET A 37 -5.41 -9.09 -2.02
CA MET A 37 -5.40 -10.56 -1.89
C MET A 37 -6.19 -11.01 -0.65
N ASN A 38 -5.87 -10.44 0.51
CA ASN A 38 -6.52 -10.77 1.78
C ASN A 38 -7.98 -10.33 1.84
N CYS A 39 -8.33 -9.24 1.15
CA CYS A 39 -9.67 -8.68 1.18
C CYS A 39 -10.65 -9.41 0.26
N TRP A 40 -10.16 -9.96 -0.86
CA TRP A 40 -11.01 -10.43 -1.95
C TRP A 40 -10.95 -11.94 -2.23
N PHE A 41 -10.02 -12.70 -1.64
CA PHE A 41 -9.86 -14.14 -1.90
C PHE A 41 -11.12 -14.99 -1.71
N GLN A 42 -12.03 -14.60 -0.81
CA GLN A 42 -13.29 -15.32 -0.57
C GLN A 42 -14.42 -14.91 -1.53
N ARG A 43 -14.27 -13.77 -2.22
CA ARG A 43 -15.33 -13.19 -3.06
C ARG A 43 -15.11 -13.43 -4.55
N LEU A 44 -13.85 -13.52 -4.99
CA LEU A 44 -13.48 -13.71 -6.39
C LEU A 44 -12.09 -14.36 -6.48
N PRO A 45 -11.74 -14.99 -7.62
CA PRO A 45 -10.40 -15.54 -7.86
C PRO A 45 -9.37 -14.41 -8.05
N VAL A 46 -9.08 -13.67 -6.98
CA VAL A 46 -8.29 -12.43 -7.03
C VAL A 46 -6.85 -12.67 -7.47
N GLU A 47 -6.29 -13.84 -7.14
CA GLU A 47 -4.96 -14.22 -7.58
C GLU A 47 -4.87 -14.29 -9.10
N GLN A 48 -5.78 -15.05 -9.72
CA GLN A 48 -5.87 -15.19 -11.17
C GLN A 48 -6.12 -13.84 -11.83
N PHE A 49 -7.04 -13.05 -11.28
CA PHE A 49 -7.32 -11.71 -11.78
C PHE A 49 -6.07 -10.82 -11.80
N ILE A 50 -5.23 -10.87 -10.76
CA ILE A 50 -3.99 -10.10 -10.72
C ILE A 50 -2.98 -10.63 -11.76
N GLN A 51 -2.83 -11.95 -11.88
CA GLN A 51 -1.91 -12.56 -12.86
C GLN A 51 -2.29 -12.22 -14.31
N ASP A 52 -3.58 -12.20 -14.62
CA ASP A 52 -4.08 -11.99 -15.99
C ASP A 52 -4.05 -10.52 -16.44
N HIS A 53 -4.05 -9.58 -15.50
CA HIS A 53 -4.34 -8.17 -15.80
C HIS A 53 -3.27 -7.18 -15.33
N PHE A 54 -2.32 -7.59 -14.50
CA PHE A 54 -1.25 -6.71 -14.01
C PHE A 54 0.13 -7.17 -14.49
N PRO A 55 1.13 -6.26 -14.50
CA PRO A 55 2.48 -6.60 -14.89
C PRO A 55 3.06 -7.76 -14.08
N PHE A 56 3.94 -8.53 -14.72
CA PHE A 56 4.69 -9.59 -14.07
C PHE A 56 5.41 -9.08 -12.81
N GLY A 57 5.35 -9.85 -11.73
CA GLY A 57 5.89 -9.47 -10.41
C GLY A 57 4.96 -8.63 -9.54
N THR A 58 3.78 -8.20 -10.03
CA THR A 58 2.77 -7.53 -9.18
C THR A 58 2.32 -8.45 -8.05
N LEU A 59 2.01 -9.71 -8.37
CA LEU A 59 1.57 -10.68 -7.37
C LEU A 59 2.65 -10.90 -6.30
N GLU A 60 3.91 -11.07 -6.70
CA GLU A 60 5.03 -11.24 -5.78
C GLU A 60 5.19 -10.03 -4.84
N LYS A 61 5.07 -8.80 -5.36
CA LYS A 61 5.11 -7.59 -4.53
C LYS A 61 3.97 -7.52 -3.51
N LEU A 62 2.78 -8.02 -3.86
CA LEU A 62 1.63 -8.04 -2.98
C LEU A 62 1.74 -9.10 -1.88
N THR A 63 2.35 -10.25 -2.17
CA THR A 63 2.51 -11.35 -1.22
C THR A 63 3.76 -11.21 -0.36
N THR A 64 4.75 -10.43 -0.80
CA THR A 64 5.99 -10.20 -0.04
C THR A 64 5.70 -9.44 1.26
N PRO A 65 6.09 -9.98 2.43
CA PRO A 65 5.91 -9.30 3.70
C PRO A 65 6.69 -7.98 3.71
N PRO A 66 6.15 -6.91 4.32
CA PRO A 66 6.86 -5.64 4.39
C PRO A 66 8.13 -5.83 5.25
N LYS A 67 9.18 -5.05 4.95
CA LYS A 67 10.38 -5.03 5.80
C LYS A 67 9.97 -4.82 7.28
N PRO A 68 10.56 -5.57 8.22
CA PRO A 68 10.21 -5.45 9.62
C PRO A 68 10.51 -4.03 10.10
N LYS A 69 9.56 -3.43 10.83
CA LYS A 69 9.58 -2.02 11.24
C LYS A 69 10.86 -1.62 11.98
N MET A 70 11.45 -2.54 12.74
CA MET A 70 12.73 -2.34 13.43
C MET A 70 13.87 -1.98 12.46
N GLN A 71 14.00 -2.72 11.36
CA GLN A 71 15.06 -2.46 10.38
C GLN A 71 14.86 -1.08 9.72
N SER A 72 13.62 -0.75 9.36
CA SER A 72 13.31 0.57 8.80
C SER A 72 13.59 1.72 9.79
N LEU A 73 13.32 1.51 11.09
CA LEU A 73 13.63 2.49 12.14
C LEU A 73 15.14 2.68 12.30
N LEU A 74 15.91 1.59 12.33
CA LEU A 74 17.37 1.65 12.41
C LEU A 74 17.97 2.40 11.21
N GLU A 75 17.54 2.07 9.98
CA GLU A 75 17.94 2.77 8.75
C GLU A 75 17.65 4.28 8.84
N LEU A 76 16.48 4.65 9.39
CA LEU A 76 16.09 6.06 9.56
C LEU A 76 16.97 6.78 10.60
N ILE A 77 17.28 6.12 11.71
CA ILE A 77 18.17 6.64 12.76
C ILE A 77 19.59 6.82 12.22
N GLU A 78 20.10 5.86 11.46
CA GLU A 78 21.43 5.95 10.83
C GLU A 78 21.48 7.11 9.83
N LYS A 79 20.46 7.25 8.98
CA LYS A 79 20.34 8.37 8.04
C LYS A 79 20.30 9.73 8.77
N ALA A 80 19.58 9.81 9.89
CA ALA A 80 19.53 11.02 10.72
C ALA A 80 20.86 11.30 11.46
N LYS A 81 21.63 10.27 11.84
CA LYS A 81 22.98 10.43 12.40
C LYS A 81 23.97 10.91 11.34
N ALA A 82 23.84 10.44 10.09
CA ALA A 82 24.70 10.86 8.98
C ALA A 82 24.48 12.35 8.61
N THR A 83 23.26 12.86 8.69
CA THR A 83 22.97 14.28 8.43
C THR A 83 23.44 15.22 9.54
N LYS A 84 23.57 14.75 10.80
CA LYS A 84 24.13 15.55 11.91
C LYS A 84 25.59 15.98 11.73
N LYS A 85 26.33 15.44 10.75
CA LYS A 85 27.66 15.95 10.39
C LYS A 85 27.63 17.34 9.72
N ASN A 86 26.48 17.78 9.20
CA ASN A 86 26.25 19.15 8.72
C ASN A 86 25.13 19.78 9.55
N GLY A 87 25.43 20.08 10.81
CA GLY A 87 24.47 20.52 11.81
C GLY A 87 23.61 21.70 11.36
N ASP A 88 22.33 21.44 11.15
CA ASP A 88 21.23 22.32 11.55
C ASP A 88 19.93 21.50 11.52
N ILE A 89 19.23 21.41 12.66
CA ILE A 89 17.86 20.91 12.72
C ILE A 89 16.99 22.17 12.78
N PRO A 90 16.36 22.61 11.67
CA PRO A 90 15.46 23.75 11.75
C PRO A 90 14.30 23.38 12.67
N CYS A 91 14.21 24.08 13.80
CA CYS A 91 13.02 24.11 14.63
C CYS A 91 11.88 24.62 13.75
N ARG A 92 10.94 23.74 13.36
CA ARG A 92 9.70 24.17 12.74
C ARG A 92 8.85 24.80 13.84
N ASP A 93 8.90 26.11 13.93
CA ASP A 93 7.90 26.87 14.66
C ASP A 93 6.53 26.53 14.08
N VAL A 94 5.74 25.79 14.86
CA VAL A 94 4.34 25.53 14.53
C VAL A 94 3.59 26.80 14.90
N ALA A 95 3.44 27.70 13.93
CA ALA A 95 2.45 28.76 14.01
C ALA A 95 1.06 28.11 14.02
N GLN A 96 0.33 28.38 15.08
CA GLN A 96 -1.02 27.90 15.35
C GLN A 96 -1.98 29.03 14.94
N GLU A 97 -2.87 28.78 13.98
CA GLU A 97 -4.03 29.61 13.64
C GLU A 97 -5.30 28.75 13.68
#